data_AF-A0A182RGV8-F1
#
_entry.id   AF-A0A182RGV8-F1
#
_cell.length_a   1.000
_cell.length_b   1.000
_cell.length_c   1.000
_cell.angle_alpha   90.00
_cell.angle_beta   90.00
_cell.angle_gamma   90.00
#
_symmetry.space_group_name_H-M   'P 1'
#
loop_
_entity.id
_entity.type
_entity.pdbx_description
1 polymer ?
#
loop_
_entity_poly.entity_id
_entity_poly.type
_entity_poly.pdbx_seq_one_letter_code
_entity_poly.pdbx_strand_id
1 'polypeptide(L)'
;MENSHLNRAHMYGRRAENCAKNRRFDEAIECHRKAIFHFNEALKLQTNTVVQESLQLQRKYHLKQVDWLLVKKQQYDRYLRALDYQRRKNPEFLAQQIEKMDKYNELQVAIYHNLDDTDGLLESLGRNIASNNPPTTAGSSGTKTVHDLIALNHSLHILIQRMSQNVDEYATENEELREKLRYYEKEKESGSSDGGKGVGDGESSGTTNKGGPSTQKHTIGLMHDNLSTLAPLEMPVFDLSDFDNH
;
A
#
# COMPACT_ATOMS: atom_id res chain seq x y z
N MET A 1 -27.70 43.63 2.75
CA MET A 1 -28.11 42.56 1.81
C MET A 1 -27.28 41.29 2.06
N GLU A 2 -27.26 40.76 3.29
CA GLU A 2 -26.29 39.70 3.67
C GLU A 2 -26.94 38.35 4.04
N ASN A 3 -28.27 38.25 4.04
CA ASN A 3 -29.01 37.06 4.48
C ASN A 3 -29.74 36.29 3.36
N SER A 4 -29.26 36.36 2.12
CA SER A 4 -29.81 35.54 1.04
C SER A 4 -29.47 34.06 1.23
N HIS A 5 -30.45 33.18 1.03
CA HIS A 5 -30.27 31.72 1.08
C HIS A 5 -29.11 31.26 0.19
N LEU A 6 -28.93 31.90 -0.98
CA LEU A 6 -27.82 31.61 -1.89
C LEU A 6 -26.44 31.88 -1.27
N ASN A 7 -26.29 33.01 -0.58
CA ASN A 7 -25.04 33.37 0.08
C ASN A 7 -24.68 32.37 1.20
N ARG A 8 -25.68 31.97 2.00
CA ARG A 8 -25.49 30.94 3.03
C ARG A 8 -25.09 29.60 2.42
N ALA A 9 -25.70 29.21 1.30
CA ALA A 9 -25.36 27.97 0.61
C ALA A 9 -23.88 27.94 0.17
N HIS A 10 -23.40 29.00 -0.47
CA HIS A 10 -22.00 29.10 -0.88
C HIS A 10 -21.02 29.20 0.30
N MET A 11 -21.39 29.87 1.40
CA MET A 11 -20.59 29.88 2.63
C MET A 11 -20.40 28.45 3.17
N TYR A 12 -21.49 27.67 3.26
CA TYR A 12 -21.39 26.27 3.67
C TYR A 12 -20.63 25.41 2.67
N GLY A 13 -20.72 25.69 1.37
CA GLY A 13 -19.90 25.04 0.34
C GLY A 13 -18.40 25.20 0.61
N ARG A 14 -17.93 26.44 0.80
CA ARG A 14 -16.52 26.73 1.13
C ARG A 14 -16.09 26.08 2.45
N ARG A 15 -16.96 26.12 3.46
CA ARG A 15 -16.70 25.48 4.75
C ARG A 15 -16.55 23.97 4.62
N ALA A 16 -17.41 23.33 3.81
CA ALA A 16 -17.35 21.90 3.57
C ALA A 16 -16.02 21.47 2.93
N GLU A 17 -15.56 22.21 1.92
CA GLU A 17 -14.28 21.96 1.27
C GLU A 17 -13.10 22.05 2.25
N ASN A 18 -13.11 23.05 3.14
CA ASN A 18 -12.09 23.18 4.17
C ASN A 18 -12.12 22.00 5.17
N CYS A 19 -13.31 21.59 5.64
CA CYS A 19 -13.46 20.42 6.51
C CYS A 19 -12.97 19.14 5.83
N ALA A 20 -13.27 18.95 4.53
CA ALA A 20 -12.84 17.78 3.76
C ALA A 20 -11.31 17.72 3.60
N LYS A 21 -10.65 18.86 3.32
CA LYS A 21 -9.18 18.95 3.27
C LYS A 21 -8.52 18.53 4.58
N ASN A 22 -9.15 18.87 5.70
CA ASN A 22 -8.68 18.53 7.05
C ASN A 22 -9.16 17.15 7.53
N ARG A 23 -9.65 16.28 6.64
CA ARG A 23 -10.17 14.92 6.94
C ARG A 23 -11.32 14.87 7.95
N ARG A 24 -11.98 16.01 8.20
CA ARG A 24 -13.17 16.12 9.06
C ARG A 24 -14.42 15.83 8.23
N PHE A 25 -14.57 14.57 7.81
CA PHE A 25 -15.59 14.17 6.83
C PHE A 25 -17.02 14.38 7.33
N ASP A 26 -17.31 14.10 8.60
CA ASP A 26 -18.65 14.29 9.16
C ASP A 26 -19.11 15.76 9.11
N GLU A 27 -18.21 16.68 9.45
CA GLU A 27 -18.51 18.11 9.39
C GLU A 27 -18.63 18.62 7.96
N ALA A 28 -17.84 18.08 7.03
CA ALA A 28 -17.94 18.40 5.61
C ALA A 28 -19.30 17.96 5.03
N ILE A 29 -19.74 16.74 5.37
CA ILE A 29 -21.05 16.20 4.99
C ILE A 29 -22.18 17.09 5.52
N GLU A 30 -22.11 17.46 6.79
CA GLU A 30 -23.13 18.32 7.40
C GLU A 30 -23.17 19.72 6.77
N CYS A 31 -22.01 20.28 6.41
CA CYS A 31 -21.95 21.55 5.68
C CYS A 31 -22.60 21.43 4.28
N HIS A 32 -22.35 20.36 3.52
CA HIS A 32 -23.03 20.16 2.23
C HIS A 32 -24.54 19.94 2.39
N ARG A 33 -25.00 19.24 3.44
CA ARG A 33 -26.44 19.12 3.76
C ARG A 33 -27.08 20.47 4.04
N LYS A 34 -26.41 21.35 4.79
CA LYS A 34 -26.86 22.73 5.03
C LYS A 34 -26.86 23.58 3.76
N ALA A 35 -25.88 23.38 2.87
CA ALA A 35 -25.89 24.02 1.55
C ALA A 35 -27.09 23.58 0.72
N ILE A 36 -27.38 22.27 0.64
CA ILE A 36 -28.56 21.71 -0.03
C ILE A 36 -29.85 22.31 0.52
N PHE A 37 -29.98 22.39 1.85
CA PHE A 37 -31.14 23.01 2.51
C PHE A 37 -31.35 24.46 2.00
N HIS A 38 -30.31 25.28 2.00
CA HIS A 38 -30.43 26.65 1.53
C HIS A 38 -30.66 26.77 0.02
N PHE A 39 -30.14 25.86 -0.80
CA PHE A 39 -30.49 25.80 -2.22
C PHE A 39 -31.97 25.45 -2.43
N ASN A 40 -32.55 24.56 -1.61
CA ASN A 40 -33.99 24.27 -1.65
C ASN A 40 -34.82 25.49 -1.26
N GLU A 41 -34.43 26.24 -0.23
CA GLU A 41 -35.14 27.47 0.14
C GLU A 41 -35.02 28.55 -0.94
N ALA A 42 -33.86 28.69 -1.59
CA ALA A 42 -33.69 29.59 -2.72
C ALA A 42 -34.55 29.19 -3.93
N LEU A 43 -34.69 27.89 -4.20
CA LEU A 43 -35.52 27.36 -5.29
C LEU A 43 -37.00 27.69 -5.12
N LYS A 44 -37.52 27.74 -3.88
CA LYS A 44 -38.93 28.09 -3.60
C LYS A 44 -39.26 29.54 -3.95
N LEU A 45 -38.28 30.43 -3.89
CA LEU A 45 -38.47 31.87 -4.07
C LEU A 45 -38.24 32.33 -5.50
N GLN A 46 -37.58 31.50 -6.33
CA GLN A 46 -37.18 31.89 -7.67
C GLN A 46 -38.24 31.55 -8.70
N THR A 47 -38.55 32.49 -9.60
CA THR A 47 -39.54 32.33 -10.68
C THR A 47 -38.92 32.15 -12.06
N ASN A 48 -37.70 32.64 -12.26
CA ASN A 48 -36.97 32.50 -13.52
C ASN A 48 -36.48 31.06 -13.71
N THR A 49 -36.88 30.43 -14.81
CA THR A 49 -36.58 29.03 -15.16
C THR A 49 -35.08 28.76 -15.27
N VAL A 50 -34.32 29.64 -15.93
CA VAL A 50 -32.86 29.49 -16.10
C VAL A 50 -32.15 29.50 -14.73
N VAL A 51 -32.58 30.38 -13.84
CA VAL A 51 -32.01 30.44 -12.49
C VAL A 51 -32.41 29.21 -11.66
N GLN A 52 -33.65 28.73 -11.79
CA GLN A 52 -34.08 27.49 -11.14
C GLN A 52 -33.23 26.29 -11.60
N GLU A 53 -32.96 26.16 -12.90
CA GLU A 53 -32.10 25.10 -13.44
C GLU A 53 -30.68 25.16 -12.87
N SER A 54 -30.09 26.37 -12.82
CA SER A 54 -28.77 26.59 -12.22
C SER A 54 -28.73 26.19 -10.74
N LEU A 55 -29.73 26.60 -9.95
CA LEU A 55 -29.83 26.24 -8.54
C LEU A 55 -30.05 24.73 -8.33
N GLN A 56 -30.83 24.08 -9.21
CA GLN A 56 -31.00 22.63 -9.18
C GLN A 56 -29.68 21.90 -9.48
N LEU A 57 -28.88 22.40 -10.43
CA LEU A 57 -27.57 21.83 -10.73
C LEU A 57 -26.61 21.96 -9.55
N GLN A 58 -26.59 23.12 -8.88
CA GLN A 58 -25.78 23.34 -7.68
C GLN A 58 -26.21 22.44 -6.50
N ARG A 59 -27.52 22.28 -6.31
CA ARG A 59 -28.05 21.32 -5.34
C ARG A 59 -27.62 19.88 -5.67
N LYS A 60 -27.74 19.47 -6.93
CA LYS A 60 -27.30 18.13 -7.39
C LYS A 60 -25.81 17.91 -7.17
N TYR A 61 -25.00 18.94 -7.40
CA TYR A 61 -23.58 18.91 -7.08
C TYR A 61 -23.34 18.58 -5.60
N HIS A 62 -24.00 19.30 -4.68
CA HIS A 62 -23.80 19.04 -3.24
C HIS A 62 -24.33 17.68 -2.78
N LEU A 63 -25.38 17.15 -3.41
CA LEU A 63 -25.83 15.77 -3.15
C LEU A 63 -24.74 14.76 -3.52
N LYS A 64 -24.16 14.90 -4.73
CA LYS A 64 -23.04 14.04 -5.16
C LYS A 64 -21.80 14.18 -4.26
N GLN A 65 -21.53 15.39 -3.75
CA GLN A 65 -20.42 15.61 -2.81
C GLN A 65 -20.65 14.88 -1.48
N VAL A 66 -21.88 14.83 -0.97
CA VAL A 66 -22.21 14.04 0.23
C VAL A 66 -21.92 12.56 0.00
N ASP A 67 -22.37 12.00 -1.13
CA ASP A 67 -22.14 10.58 -1.45
C ASP A 67 -20.65 10.25 -1.56
N TRP A 68 -19.89 11.12 -2.25
CA TRP A 68 -18.44 10.96 -2.37
C TRP A 68 -17.72 11.06 -1.01
N LEU A 69 -18.11 12.00 -0.15
CA LEU A 69 -17.54 12.13 1.19
C LEU A 69 -17.86 10.94 2.09
N LEU A 70 -19.03 10.31 1.95
CA LEU A 70 -19.39 9.10 2.70
C LEU A 70 -18.46 7.94 2.35
N VAL A 71 -18.16 7.74 1.06
CA VAL A 71 -17.19 6.72 0.60
C VAL A 71 -15.79 7.05 1.12
N LYS A 72 -15.35 8.30 1.00
CA LYS A 72 -14.05 8.75 1.54
C LYS A 72 -13.91 8.54 3.04
N LYS A 73 -14.97 8.86 3.81
CA LYS A 73 -15.02 8.60 5.25
C LYS A 73 -14.83 7.12 5.54
N GLN A 74 -15.60 6.25 4.86
CA GLN A 74 -15.52 4.81 5.08
C GLN A 74 -14.11 4.25 4.79
N GLN A 75 -13.47 4.71 3.70
CA GLN A 75 -12.10 4.34 3.39
C GLN A 75 -11.12 4.77 4.48
N TYR A 76 -11.26 6.00 4.97
CA TYR A 76 -10.42 6.54 6.03
C TYR A 76 -10.61 5.78 7.36
N ASP A 77 -11.85 5.42 7.71
CA ASP A 77 -12.15 4.63 8.91
C ASP A 77 -11.52 3.23 8.83
N ARG A 78 -11.52 2.58 7.65
CA ARG A 78 -10.84 1.30 7.45
C ARG A 78 -9.34 1.42 7.62
N TYR A 79 -8.74 2.46 7.04
CA TYR A 79 -7.31 2.76 7.19
C TYR A 79 -6.92 2.99 8.66
N LEU A 80 -7.69 3.80 9.38
CA LEU A 80 -7.44 4.04 10.81
C LEU A 80 -7.55 2.76 11.63
N ARG A 81 -8.54 1.88 11.35
CA ARG A 81 -8.65 0.58 12.03
C ARG A 81 -7.48 -0.35 11.74
N ALA A 82 -6.97 -0.36 10.50
CA ALA A 82 -5.79 -1.15 10.13
C ALA A 82 -4.53 -0.66 10.88
N LEU A 83 -4.32 0.66 10.94
CA LEU A 83 -3.25 1.27 11.73
C LEU A 83 -3.36 0.93 13.22
N ASP A 84 -4.56 1.04 13.79
CA ASP A 84 -4.82 0.71 15.19
C ASP A 84 -4.57 -0.77 15.49
N TYR A 85 -4.95 -1.66 14.57
CA TYR A 85 -4.69 -3.08 14.67
C TYR A 85 -3.17 -3.38 14.65
N GLN A 86 -2.43 -2.76 13.74
CA GLN A 86 -0.97 -2.88 13.68
C GLN A 86 -0.30 -2.36 14.95
N ARG A 87 -0.78 -1.23 15.49
CA ARG A 87 -0.31 -0.66 16.76
C ARG A 87 -0.56 -1.59 17.95
N ARG A 88 -1.73 -2.24 18.02
CA ARG A 88 -2.09 -3.13 19.13
C ARG A 88 -1.42 -4.50 19.05
N LYS A 89 -1.18 -5.04 17.86
CA LYS A 89 -0.57 -6.37 17.71
C LYS A 89 0.94 -6.39 17.89
N ASN A 90 1.65 -5.26 17.78
CA ASN A 90 3.11 -5.28 17.83
C ASN A 90 3.77 -3.89 18.09
N PRO A 91 3.70 -3.34 19.31
CA PRO A 91 4.23 -2.00 19.61
C PRO A 91 5.76 -1.89 19.41
N GLU A 92 6.53 -2.94 19.74
CA GLU A 92 7.99 -2.97 19.52
C GLU A 92 8.38 -3.19 18.06
N PHE A 93 7.66 -4.03 17.32
CA PHE A 93 7.91 -4.23 15.90
C PHE A 93 7.55 -2.98 15.09
N LEU A 94 6.48 -2.27 15.45
CA LEU A 94 6.15 -0.99 14.83
C LEU A 94 7.18 0.09 15.20
N ALA A 95 7.65 0.14 16.45
CA ALA A 95 8.73 1.06 16.84
C ALA A 95 10.03 0.76 16.10
N GLN A 96 10.43 -0.52 15.96
CA GLN A 96 11.61 -0.92 15.19
C GLN A 96 11.43 -0.72 13.68
N GLN A 97 10.22 -0.89 13.15
CA GLN A 97 9.93 -0.66 11.74
C GLN A 97 9.88 0.83 11.42
N ILE A 98 9.34 1.65 12.33
CA ILE A 98 9.40 3.12 12.25
C ILE A 98 10.86 3.57 12.38
N GLU A 99 11.64 3.06 13.34
CA GLU A 99 13.06 3.41 13.50
C GLU A 99 13.89 2.97 12.27
N LYS A 100 13.59 1.81 11.68
CA LYS A 100 14.20 1.39 10.42
C LYS A 100 13.79 2.31 9.26
N MET A 101 12.51 2.65 9.14
CA MET A 101 12.04 3.61 8.13
C MET A 101 12.67 4.98 8.32
N ASP A 102 12.83 5.46 9.55
CA ASP A 102 13.46 6.73 9.87
C ASP A 102 14.95 6.70 9.51
N LYS A 103 15.66 5.60 9.75
CA LYS A 103 17.05 5.40 9.29
C LYS A 103 17.16 5.34 7.76
N TYR A 104 16.22 4.69 7.07
CA TYR A 104 16.18 4.66 5.61
C TYR A 104 15.87 6.04 5.04
N ASN A 105 14.95 6.80 5.64
CA ASN A 105 14.63 8.17 5.26
C ASN A 105 15.80 9.11 5.53
N GLU A 106 16.47 9.00 6.68
CA GLU A 106 17.66 9.78 7.03
C GLU A 106 18.81 9.49 6.06
N LEU A 107 19.02 8.21 5.71
CA LEU A 107 19.98 7.82 4.69
C LEU A 107 19.60 8.38 3.31
N GLN A 108 18.33 8.33 2.92
CA GLN A 108 17.85 8.87 1.65
C GLN A 108 18.03 10.39 1.57
N VAL A 109 17.73 11.11 2.66
CA VAL A 109 17.97 12.54 2.78
C VAL A 109 19.47 12.84 2.71
N ALA A 110 20.30 12.05 3.39
CA ALA A 110 21.76 12.19 3.33
C ALA A 110 22.30 11.91 1.92
N ILE A 111 21.75 10.93 1.20
CA ILE A 111 22.12 10.64 -0.20
C ILE A 111 21.76 11.83 -1.08
N TYR A 112 20.53 12.36 -1.00
CA TYR A 112 20.14 13.52 -1.81
C TYR A 112 20.93 14.79 -1.45
N HIS A 113 21.21 15.03 -0.17
CA HIS A 113 22.04 16.14 0.26
C HIS A 113 23.48 16.03 -0.26
N ASN A 114 24.10 14.84 -0.16
CA ASN A 114 25.44 14.62 -0.71
C ASN A 114 25.47 14.81 -2.22
N LEU A 115 24.41 14.39 -2.91
CA LEU A 115 24.31 14.57 -4.34
C LEU A 115 24.19 16.06 -4.72
N ASP A 116 23.34 16.83 -4.04
CA ASP A 116 23.23 18.29 -4.23
C ASP A 116 24.55 19.01 -3.90
N ASP A 117 25.26 18.59 -2.85
CA ASP A 117 26.59 19.10 -2.50
C ASP A 117 27.60 18.79 -3.61
N THR A 118 27.58 17.57 -4.18
CA THR A 118 28.47 17.21 -5.30
C THR A 118 28.18 18.03 -6.55
N ASP A 119 26.93 18.33 -6.85
CA ASP A 119 26.56 19.20 -7.96
C ASP A 119 27.01 20.64 -7.72
N GLY A 120 26.85 21.16 -6.50
CA GLY A 120 27.37 22.49 -6.12
C GLY A 120 28.89 22.58 -6.23
N LEU A 121 29.60 21.53 -5.81
CA LEU A 121 31.05 21.43 -5.95
C LEU A 121 31.48 21.34 -7.42
N LEU A 122 30.83 20.52 -8.24
CA LEU A 122 31.13 20.40 -9.67
C LEU A 122 30.81 21.69 -10.44
N GLU A 123 29.74 22.39 -10.08
CA GLU A 123 29.38 23.67 -10.67
C GLU A 123 30.38 24.77 -10.25
N SER A 124 30.81 24.77 -8.98
CA SER A 124 31.87 25.67 -8.51
C SER A 124 33.22 25.40 -9.20
N LEU A 125 33.57 24.13 -9.41
CA LEU A 125 34.76 23.69 -10.11
C LEU A 125 34.69 24.09 -11.60
N GLY A 126 33.53 23.90 -12.24
CA GLY A 126 33.28 24.33 -13.61
C GLY A 126 33.40 25.84 -13.79
N ARG A 127 32.82 26.63 -12.87
CA ARG A 127 32.94 28.09 -12.84
C ARG A 127 34.38 28.55 -12.60
N ASN A 128 35.11 27.93 -11.67
CA ASN A 128 36.50 28.27 -11.37
C ASN A 128 37.44 27.95 -12.53
N ILE A 129 37.25 26.82 -13.22
CA ILE A 129 38.05 26.46 -14.41
C ILE A 129 37.71 27.39 -15.59
N ALA A 130 36.44 27.76 -15.77
CA ALA A 130 36.02 28.70 -16.81
C ALA A 130 36.52 30.14 -16.56
N SER A 131 36.62 30.56 -15.29
CA SER A 131 37.14 31.87 -14.88
C SER A 131 38.67 31.97 -15.01
N ASN A 132 39.40 30.86 -14.78
CA ASN A 132 40.87 30.87 -14.77
C ASN A 132 41.51 30.57 -16.13
N ASN A 133 40.75 30.11 -17.14
CA ASN A 133 41.26 29.83 -18.49
C ASN A 133 40.38 30.48 -19.59
N PRO A 134 40.74 31.66 -20.13
CA PRO A 134 40.07 32.22 -21.31
C PRO A 134 40.35 31.37 -22.58
N PRO A 135 39.50 31.46 -23.62
CA PRO A 135 39.36 30.43 -24.66
C PRO A 135 40.51 30.34 -25.69
N THR A 136 41.69 30.90 -25.41
CA THR A 136 42.76 31.08 -26.42
C THR A 136 43.98 30.18 -26.26
N THR A 137 44.04 29.27 -25.28
CA THR A 137 45.14 28.29 -25.19
C THR A 137 44.62 26.88 -24.99
N ALA A 138 45.32 25.92 -25.60
CA ALA A 138 44.96 24.53 -25.85
C ALA A 138 44.80 23.65 -24.57
N GLY A 139 43.98 24.08 -23.62
CA GLY A 139 43.70 23.44 -22.33
C GLY A 139 42.24 23.01 -22.14
N SER A 140 41.46 22.82 -23.21
CA SER A 140 40.02 22.43 -23.13
C SER A 140 39.73 21.07 -22.49
N SER A 141 40.76 20.33 -22.08
CA SER A 141 40.60 18.99 -21.48
C SER A 141 39.92 19.07 -20.12
N GLY A 142 40.30 20.05 -19.28
CA GLY A 142 39.77 20.18 -17.92
C GLY A 142 38.31 20.66 -17.86
N THR A 143 37.85 21.46 -18.82
CA THR A 143 36.44 21.87 -18.90
C THR A 143 35.56 20.75 -19.43
N LYS A 144 36.07 19.96 -20.38
CA LYS A 144 35.37 18.78 -20.92
C LYS A 144 35.20 17.69 -19.86
N THR A 145 36.26 17.35 -19.12
CA THR A 145 36.17 16.35 -18.05
C THR A 145 35.17 16.76 -16.97
N VAL A 146 35.13 18.03 -16.56
CA VAL A 146 34.14 18.51 -15.58
C VAL A 146 32.73 18.47 -16.13
N HIS A 147 32.53 18.79 -17.40
CA HIS A 147 31.23 18.67 -18.05
C HIS A 147 30.76 17.21 -18.14
N ASP A 148 31.66 16.28 -18.48
CA ASP A 148 31.38 14.84 -18.51
C ASP A 148 31.05 14.31 -17.10
N LEU A 149 31.72 14.81 -16.06
CA LEU A 149 31.41 14.49 -14.66
C LEU A 149 30.01 14.97 -14.26
N ILE A 150 29.62 16.18 -14.66
CA ILE A 150 28.27 16.72 -14.42
C ILE A 150 27.21 15.85 -15.12
N ALA A 151 27.45 15.47 -16.37
CA ALA A 151 26.53 14.61 -17.13
C ALA A 151 26.40 13.20 -16.52
N LEU A 152 27.52 12.64 -16.05
CA LEU A 152 27.53 11.35 -15.36
C LEU A 152 26.83 11.43 -14.00
N ASN A 153 27.05 12.50 -13.23
CA ASN A 153 26.37 12.71 -11.95
C ASN A 153 24.85 12.79 -12.15
N HIS A 154 24.41 13.59 -13.12
CA HIS A 154 22.99 13.67 -13.47
C HIS A 154 22.39 12.30 -13.87
N SER A 155 23.15 11.48 -14.58
CA SER A 155 22.71 10.12 -14.94
C SER A 155 22.59 9.21 -13.71
N LEU A 156 23.50 9.34 -12.73
CA LEU A 156 23.41 8.63 -11.45
C LEU A 156 22.19 9.08 -10.64
N HIS A 157 21.87 10.37 -10.61
CA HIS A 157 20.63 10.87 -9.99
C HIS A 157 19.38 10.21 -10.56
N ILE A 158 19.26 10.17 -11.89
CA ILE A 158 18.11 9.53 -12.56
C ILE A 158 18.02 8.05 -12.20
N LEU A 159 19.16 7.35 -12.15
CA LEU A 159 19.20 5.94 -11.78
C LEU A 159 18.78 5.71 -10.33
N ILE A 160 19.32 6.49 -9.40
CA ILE A 160 18.99 6.40 -7.96
C ILE A 160 17.51 6.69 -7.75
N GLN A 161 16.95 7.68 -8.45
CA GLN A 161 15.52 8.00 -8.35
C GLN A 161 14.63 6.87 -8.92
N ARG A 162 15.01 6.26 -10.04
CA ARG A 162 14.31 5.07 -10.57
C ARG A 162 14.42 3.87 -9.62
N MET A 163 15.59 3.65 -9.02
CA MET A 163 15.77 2.57 -8.05
C MET A 163 14.93 2.79 -6.80
N SER A 164 14.86 4.03 -6.29
CA SER A 164 13.97 4.38 -5.17
C SER A 164 12.51 4.09 -5.51
N GLN A 165 12.06 4.49 -6.70
CA GLN A 165 10.68 4.23 -7.15
C GLN A 165 10.39 2.72 -7.25
N ASN A 166 11.32 1.92 -7.81
CA ASN A 166 11.15 0.47 -7.90
C ASN A 166 11.07 -0.19 -6.51
N VAL A 167 11.86 0.29 -5.54
CA VAL A 167 11.80 -0.23 -4.16
C VAL A 167 10.44 0.07 -3.53
N ASP A 168 9.88 1.26 -3.75
CA ASP A 168 8.53 1.60 -3.28
C ASP A 168 7.46 0.70 -3.94
N GLU A 169 7.56 0.47 -5.24
CA GLU A 169 6.67 -0.43 -5.99
C GLU A 169 6.73 -1.86 -5.43
N TYR A 170 7.93 -2.41 -5.21
CA TYR A 170 8.08 -3.74 -4.60
C TYR A 170 7.60 -3.80 -3.14
N ALA A 171 7.72 -2.72 -2.38
CA ALA A 171 7.19 -2.65 -1.02
C ALA A 171 5.65 -2.74 -1.03
N THR A 172 5.00 -2.05 -1.98
CA THR A 172 3.54 -2.13 -2.15
C THR A 172 3.08 -3.52 -2.59
N GLU A 173 3.74 -4.12 -3.57
CA GLU A 173 3.43 -5.48 -4.04
C GLU A 173 3.60 -6.53 -2.93
N ASN A 174 4.66 -6.42 -2.12
CA ASN A 174 4.87 -7.30 -0.97
C ASN A 174 3.76 -7.18 0.09
N GLU A 175 3.25 -5.98 0.36
CA GLU A 175 2.13 -5.81 1.28
C GLU A 175 0.85 -6.46 0.73
N GLU A 176 0.57 -6.33 -0.57
CA GLU A 176 -0.56 -6.99 -1.23
C GLU A 176 -0.46 -8.52 -1.18
N LEU A 177 0.74 -9.07 -1.42
CA LEU A 177 0.98 -10.51 -1.34
C LEU A 177 0.83 -11.03 0.09
N ARG A 178 1.32 -10.29 1.09
CA ARG A 178 1.12 -10.63 2.51
C ARG A 178 -0.35 -10.58 2.89
N GLU A 179 -1.13 -9.64 2.36
CA GLU A 179 -2.58 -9.59 2.59
C GLU A 179 -3.31 -10.79 1.97
N LYS A 180 -2.93 -11.18 0.74
CA LYS A 180 -3.45 -12.39 0.09
C LYS A 180 -3.15 -13.65 0.90
N LEU A 181 -1.93 -13.80 1.41
CA LEU A 181 -1.56 -14.93 2.28
C LEU A 181 -2.41 -14.98 3.56
N ARG A 182 -2.60 -13.83 4.23
CA ARG A 182 -3.47 -13.74 5.42
C ARG A 182 -4.92 -14.14 5.13
N TYR A 183 -5.42 -13.83 3.93
CA TYR A 183 -6.76 -14.22 3.50
C TYR A 183 -6.89 -15.75 3.39
N TYR A 184 -5.94 -16.40 2.70
CA TYR A 184 -5.96 -17.85 2.49
C TYR A 184 -5.72 -18.66 3.77
N GLU A 185 -4.86 -18.18 4.68
CA GLU A 185 -4.66 -18.81 5.99
C GLU A 185 -5.95 -18.82 6.83
N LYS A 186 -6.70 -17.72 6.80
CA LYS A 186 -7.98 -17.58 7.52
C LYS A 186 -9.07 -18.49 6.96
N GLU A 187 -9.10 -18.70 5.64
CA GLU A 187 -10.04 -19.62 4.99
C GLU A 187 -9.72 -21.09 5.34
N LYS A 188 -8.43 -21.44 5.42
CA LYS A 188 -7.97 -22.78 5.84
C LYS A 188 -8.34 -23.13 7.29
N GLU A 189 -8.25 -22.17 8.21
CA GLU A 189 -8.60 -22.40 9.63
C GLU A 189 -10.10 -22.60 9.87
N SER A 190 -10.95 -21.96 9.05
CA SER A 190 -12.42 -22.11 9.15
C SER A 190 -12.96 -23.45 8.66
N GLY A 191 -12.17 -24.26 7.94
CA GLY A 191 -12.58 -25.54 7.36
C GLY A 191 -12.26 -26.79 8.19
N SER A 192 -11.54 -26.68 9.32
CA SER A 192 -10.93 -27.83 10.01
C SER A 192 -11.49 -28.16 11.40
N SER A 193 -12.70 -27.69 11.73
CA SER A 193 -13.33 -27.92 13.05
C SER A 193 -14.59 -28.79 12.95
N ASP A 194 -14.47 -30.08 12.61
CA ASP A 194 -15.44 -31.08 13.07
C ASP A 194 -14.85 -32.50 13.14
N GLY A 195 -15.12 -33.18 14.27
CA GLY A 195 -14.72 -34.55 14.62
C GLY A 195 -13.36 -34.69 15.32
N GLY A 196 -13.22 -35.13 16.57
CA GLY A 196 -14.13 -35.76 17.52
C GLY A 196 -13.29 -36.58 18.52
N LYS A 197 -13.40 -36.28 19.82
CA LYS A 197 -12.71 -36.95 20.95
C LYS A 197 -13.01 -38.45 21.04
N GLY A 198 -12.04 -39.24 21.52
CA GLY A 198 -12.26 -40.58 22.07
C GLY A 198 -11.05 -41.10 22.86
N VAL A 199 -11.25 -41.31 24.16
CA VAL A 199 -10.28 -41.63 25.22
C VAL A 199 -10.12 -43.15 25.40
N GLY A 200 -8.97 -43.62 25.88
CA GLY A 200 -8.84 -44.97 26.45
C GLY A 200 -7.40 -45.37 26.82
N ASP A 201 -7.05 -45.17 28.09
CA ASP A 201 -5.81 -45.63 28.74
C ASP A 201 -5.72 -47.17 28.86
N GLY A 202 -4.49 -47.71 28.90
CA GLY A 202 -4.22 -49.11 29.24
C GLY A 202 -2.73 -49.47 29.17
N GLU A 203 -2.11 -49.66 30.32
CA GLU A 203 -0.67 -49.88 30.56
C GLU A 203 -0.12 -51.21 29.97
N SER A 204 1.20 -51.20 29.67
CA SER A 204 2.20 -52.21 30.11
C SER A 204 3.19 -52.70 29.04
N SER A 205 4.43 -52.84 29.50
CA SER A 205 5.70 -53.20 28.86
C SER A 205 5.75 -54.45 27.97
N GLY A 206 6.71 -54.47 27.03
CA GLY A 206 7.39 -55.70 26.62
C GLY A 206 7.75 -55.86 25.14
N THR A 207 8.95 -55.41 24.77
CA THR A 207 9.92 -56.04 23.85
C THR A 207 9.49 -56.85 22.60
N THR A 208 10.01 -56.37 21.47
CA THR A 208 10.67 -57.07 20.33
C THR A 208 9.88 -57.95 19.35
N ASN A 209 10.18 -57.65 18.08
CA ASN A 209 10.42 -58.53 16.93
C ASN A 209 9.39 -58.63 15.79
N LYS A 210 10.02 -58.69 14.61
CA LYS A 210 9.53 -58.64 13.23
C LYS A 210 8.54 -59.77 12.88
N GLY A 211 7.54 -59.38 12.08
CA GLY A 211 7.29 -60.01 10.77
C GLY A 211 6.20 -61.07 10.69
N GLY A 212 5.13 -60.75 9.96
CA GLY A 212 4.42 -61.71 9.10
C GLY A 212 2.93 -61.96 9.41
N PRO A 213 2.15 -62.43 8.41
CA PRO A 213 0.77 -62.02 8.15
C PRO A 213 -0.27 -63.16 8.36
N SER A 214 -1.58 -62.84 8.34
CA SER A 214 -2.69 -63.73 7.86
C SER A 214 -4.06 -63.26 8.41
N THR A 215 -4.97 -62.72 7.57
CA THR A 215 -6.23 -63.30 7.02
C THR A 215 -7.39 -63.46 8.04
N GLN A 216 -8.70 -63.27 7.78
CA GLN A 216 -9.51 -63.05 6.58
C GLN A 216 -11.00 -62.83 6.98
N LYS A 217 -11.81 -62.39 5.99
CA LYS A 217 -13.28 -62.50 5.77
C LYS A 217 -14.13 -61.26 6.08
N HIS A 218 -14.52 -60.48 5.06
CA HIS A 218 -15.67 -60.66 4.11
C HIS A 218 -17.02 -60.55 4.85
N THR A 219 -17.99 -59.68 4.53
CA THR A 219 -18.61 -59.28 3.24
C THR A 219 -19.46 -57.99 3.41
N ILE A 220 -19.34 -56.94 2.58
CA ILE A 220 -20.14 -56.56 1.37
C ILE A 220 -21.12 -55.40 1.63
N GLY A 221 -20.98 -54.32 0.82
CA GLY A 221 -22.02 -53.29 0.61
C GLY A 221 -21.56 -51.98 -0.06
N LEU A 222 -21.08 -52.04 -1.32
CA LEU A 222 -21.37 -51.12 -2.47
C LEU A 222 -21.39 -49.59 -2.17
N MET A 223 -20.59 -48.68 -2.76
CA MET A 223 -20.10 -48.54 -4.14
C MET A 223 -18.84 -47.65 -4.14
N HIS A 224 -17.75 -48.13 -4.75
CA HIS A 224 -16.79 -47.25 -5.42
C HIS A 224 -17.37 -46.98 -6.81
N ASP A 225 -17.28 -45.75 -7.32
CA ASP A 225 -16.98 -45.49 -8.73
C ASP A 225 -16.66 -43.99 -8.95
N ASN A 226 -15.51 -43.74 -9.59
CA ASN A 226 -15.01 -42.46 -10.15
C ASN A 226 -14.10 -41.55 -9.32
N LEU A 227 -13.10 -42.11 -8.64
CA LEU A 227 -11.85 -41.34 -8.45
C LEU A 227 -10.70 -42.15 -9.04
N SER A 228 -10.24 -41.74 -10.22
CA SER A 228 -9.01 -42.24 -10.83
C SER A 228 -7.91 -42.18 -9.79
N THR A 229 -7.38 -43.34 -9.40
CA THR A 229 -6.21 -43.45 -8.53
C THR A 229 -5.06 -42.73 -9.19
N LEU A 230 -4.75 -41.53 -8.71
CA LEU A 230 -3.59 -40.76 -9.16
C LEU A 230 -2.34 -41.60 -8.90
N ALA A 231 -1.43 -41.62 -9.87
CA ALA A 231 -0.15 -42.29 -9.72
C ALA A 231 0.58 -41.74 -8.47
N PRO A 232 1.27 -42.60 -7.70
CA PRO A 232 2.08 -42.12 -6.58
C PRO A 232 3.07 -41.06 -7.08
N LEU A 233 3.12 -39.90 -6.41
CA LEU A 233 4.13 -38.90 -6.72
C LEU A 233 5.50 -39.46 -6.33
N GLU A 234 6.30 -39.81 -7.33
CA GLU A 234 7.74 -40.04 -7.13
C GLU A 234 8.42 -38.69 -6.99
N MET A 235 9.02 -38.47 -5.82
CA MET A 235 9.86 -37.30 -5.60
C MET A 235 11.17 -37.45 -6.39
N PRO A 236 11.68 -36.37 -7.01
CA PRO A 236 12.98 -36.41 -7.64
C PRO A 236 14.06 -36.72 -6.61
N VAL A 237 14.95 -37.66 -6.94
CA VAL A 237 16.14 -37.95 -6.15
C VAL A 237 17.15 -36.85 -6.41
N PHE A 238 17.31 -35.95 -5.44
CA PHE A 238 18.35 -34.94 -5.48
C PHE A 238 19.69 -35.59 -5.15
N ASP A 239 20.60 -35.61 -6.11
CA ASP A 239 21.98 -36.00 -5.84
C ASP A 239 22.70 -34.79 -5.21
N LEU A 240 22.98 -34.90 -3.90
CA LEU A 240 23.67 -33.87 -3.13
C LEU A 240 25.19 -34.04 -3.14
N SER A 241 25.71 -34.96 -3.97
CA SER A 241 27.15 -35.21 -4.10
C SER A 241 27.93 -34.00 -4.63
N ASP A 242 27.27 -33.06 -5.31
CA ASP A 242 27.91 -31.87 -5.89
C ASP A 242 28.06 -30.68 -4.91
N PHE A 243 27.51 -30.78 -3.69
CA PHE A 243 27.62 -29.71 -2.68
C PHE A 243 28.76 -29.91 -1.67
N ASP A 244 29.44 -31.06 -1.70
CA ASP A 244 30.67 -31.28 -0.94
C ASP A 244 31.87 -31.38 -1.89
N ASN A 245 32.49 -30.22 -2.20
CA ASN A 245 33.96 -30.10 -2.22
C ASN A 245 34.44 -28.65 -2.49
N HIS A 246 35.21 -28.17 -1.50
CA HIS A 246 36.28 -27.16 -1.51
C HIS A 246 36.03 -25.73 -2.02
#